data_AF-A0A2G2VK81-F1
#
_entry.id   AF-A0A2G2VK81-F1
#
_cell.length_a   1.000
_cell.length_b   1.000
_cell.length_c   1.000
_cell.angle_alpha   90.00
_cell.angle_beta   90.00
_cell.angle_gamma   90.00
#
_symmetry.space_group_name_H-M   'P 1'
#
loop_
_entity.id
_entity.type
_entity.pdbx_description
1 polymer ?
#
loop_
_entity_poly.entity_id
_entity_poly.type
_entity_poly.pdbx_seq_one_letter_code
_entity_poly.pdbx_strand_id
1 'polypeptide(L)'
;MMWLGTFVTTEDASKNYESKKLEFEELVMAKRAKNGDQESCVTDEFEEKSSMSVDENTNTSNGVEESDEELMMGTWVKISENQEVKYSHKLGVPIVDNCGVLVGEFGVLDDLSIYM
;
A
#
# COMPACT_ATOMS: atom_id res chain seq x y z
N MET A 1 -6.56 1.64 -10.88
CA MET A 1 -6.04 1.61 -12.26
C MET A 1 -6.01 3.02 -12.82
N MET A 2 -4.85 3.52 -13.22
CA MET A 2 -4.67 4.85 -13.81
C MET A 2 -4.42 4.70 -15.32
N TRP A 3 -5.25 5.33 -16.15
CA TRP A 3 -5.10 5.31 -17.60
C TRP A 3 -4.22 6.49 -18.06
N LEU A 4 -3.16 6.19 -18.82
CA LEU A 4 -2.19 7.18 -19.31
C LEU A 4 -2.41 7.62 -20.76
N GLY A 5 -3.47 7.12 -21.41
CA GLY A 5 -3.78 7.37 -22.82
C GLY A 5 -3.56 6.15 -23.71
N THR A 6 -3.72 6.36 -25.02
CA THR A 6 -3.47 5.35 -26.06
C THR A 6 -2.27 5.77 -26.88
N PHE A 7 -1.22 4.96 -26.85
CA PHE A 7 0.02 5.21 -27.57
C PHE A 7 0.15 4.24 -28.73
N VAL A 8 0.57 4.76 -29.88
CA VAL A 8 0.77 3.96 -31.10
C VAL A 8 2.12 3.22 -31.04
N THR A 9 3.10 3.79 -30.34
CA THR A 9 4.45 3.22 -30.18
C THR A 9 4.75 2.91 -28.72
N THR A 10 5.59 1.90 -28.50
CA THR A 10 6.08 1.52 -27.18
C THR A 10 6.97 2.60 -26.57
N GLU A 11 7.71 3.34 -27.39
CA GLU A 11 8.61 4.41 -26.94
C GLU A 11 7.83 5.63 -26.42
N ASP A 12 6.75 6.05 -27.10
CA ASP A 12 5.89 7.13 -26.60
C ASP A 12 5.17 6.75 -25.30
N ALA A 13 4.71 5.49 -25.19
CA ALA A 13 4.09 4.98 -23.98
C ALA A 13 5.07 5.02 -22.80
N SER A 14 6.29 4.52 -23.02
CA SER A 14 7.36 4.50 -22.02
C SER A 14 7.72 5.91 -21.57
N LYS A 15 7.95 6.83 -22.52
CA LYS A 15 8.29 8.22 -22.22
C LYS A 15 7.20 8.92 -21.41
N ASN A 16 5.93 8.69 -21.73
CA ASN A 16 4.82 9.28 -20.99
C ASN A 16 4.69 8.69 -19.58
N TYR A 17 4.91 7.39 -19.42
CA TYR A 17 4.97 6.74 -18.11
C TYR A 17 6.07 7.33 -17.24
N GLU A 18 7.30 7.41 -17.75
CA GLU A 18 8.45 7.97 -17.03
C GLU A 18 8.22 9.44 -16.64
N SER A 19 7.65 10.23 -17.55
CA SER A 19 7.32 11.64 -17.26
C SER A 19 6.28 11.75 -16.14
N LYS A 20 5.25 10.89 -16.15
CA LYS A 20 4.20 10.85 -15.13
C LYS A 20 4.72 10.34 -13.78
N LYS A 21 5.65 9.38 -13.82
CA LYS A 21 6.33 8.85 -12.62
C LYS A 21 7.10 9.97 -11.92
N LEU A 22 7.87 10.75 -12.69
CA LEU A 22 8.64 11.88 -12.17
C LEU A 22 7.75 12.95 -11.50
N GLU A 23 6.64 13.31 -12.13
CA GLU A 23 5.66 14.27 -11.57
C GLU A 23 5.13 13.79 -10.21
N PHE A 24 4.86 12.49 -10.10
CA PHE A 24 4.37 11.89 -8.85
C PHE A 24 5.45 11.90 -7.76
N GLU A 25 6.69 11.58 -8.11
CA GLU A 25 7.82 11.61 -7.20
C GLU A 25 8.10 13.03 -6.68
N GLU A 26 8.03 14.03 -7.55
CA GLU A 26 8.13 15.45 -7.15
C GLU A 26 7.02 15.86 -6.18
N LEU A 27 5.77 15.45 -6.45
CA LEU A 27 4.63 15.66 -5.55
C LEU A 27 4.83 14.99 -4.18
N VAL A 28 5.36 13.77 -4.15
CA VAL A 28 5.69 13.05 -2.92
C VAL A 28 6.77 13.81 -2.13
N MET A 29 7.82 14.26 -2.80
CA MET A 29 8.91 15.02 -2.18
C MET A 29 8.43 16.39 -1.66
N ALA A 30 7.58 17.10 -2.41
CA ALA A 30 6.99 18.36 -1.98
C ALA A 30 6.07 18.18 -0.77
N LYS A 31 5.33 17.06 -0.69
CA LYS A 31 4.48 16.72 0.46
C LYS A 31 5.31 16.34 1.69
N ARG A 32 6.43 15.62 1.51
CA ARG A 32 7.42 15.35 2.57
C ARG A 32 8.11 16.63 3.06
N ALA A 33 8.33 17.63 2.22
CA ALA A 33 8.91 18.90 2.65
C ALA A 33 7.95 19.75 3.53
N LYS A 34 6.64 19.49 3.47
CA LYS A 34 5.61 20.15 4.27
C LYS A 34 5.29 19.39 5.57
N ASN A 35 5.58 18.10 5.60
CA ASN A 35 5.37 17.22 6.74
C ASN A 35 6.74 16.68 7.13
N GLY A 36 7.42 17.37 8.05
CA GLY A 36 8.70 16.90 8.57
C GLY A 36 8.61 15.42 8.96
N ASP A 37 9.53 14.65 8.38
CA ASP A 37 9.85 13.25 8.69
C ASP A 37 8.81 12.20 8.25
N GLN A 38 9.05 11.52 7.12
CA GLN A 38 9.51 10.13 7.12
C GLN A 38 9.61 9.50 5.70
N GLU A 39 10.76 8.87 5.54
CA GLU A 39 11.17 7.71 4.74
C GLU A 39 10.81 7.58 3.26
N SER A 40 11.85 7.59 2.44
CA SER A 40 11.92 7.38 0.99
C SER A 40 11.61 5.93 0.59
N CYS A 41 10.46 5.68 -0.05
CA CYS A 41 10.23 4.46 -0.80
C CYS A 41 10.94 4.54 -2.16
N VAL A 42 12.06 3.82 -2.28
CA VAL A 42 12.70 3.51 -3.55
C VAL A 42 11.81 2.49 -4.27
N THR A 43 11.52 2.74 -5.54
CA THR A 43 10.83 1.78 -6.41
C THR A 43 11.77 0.63 -6.72
N ASP A 44 11.52 -0.54 -6.15
CA ASP A 44 12.09 -1.81 -6.63
C ASP A 44 11.04 -2.60 -7.42
N GLU A 45 11.46 -2.98 -8.61
CA GLU A 45 10.83 -3.87 -9.58
C GLU A 45 10.63 -5.25 -8.94
N PHE A 46 9.38 -5.64 -8.69
CA PHE A 46 9.08 -6.98 -8.18
C PHE A 46 9.12 -8.00 -9.33
N GLU A 47 10.23 -8.72 -9.46
CA GLU A 47 10.20 -10.04 -10.08
C GLU A 47 9.61 -11.03 -9.06
N GLU A 48 8.34 -11.37 -9.26
CA GLU A 48 7.63 -12.39 -8.50
C GLU A 48 8.22 -13.77 -8.83
N LYS A 49 9.14 -14.26 -8.01
CA LYS A 49 9.46 -15.68 -7.92
C LYS A 49 8.75 -16.27 -6.70
N SER A 50 7.52 -16.69 -6.96
CA SER A 50 6.73 -17.55 -6.10
C SER A 50 7.48 -18.85 -5.80
N SER A 51 7.65 -19.16 -4.52
CA SER A 51 8.00 -20.50 -4.04
C SER A 51 7.28 -20.73 -2.73
N MET A 52 6.10 -21.34 -2.81
CA MET A 52 5.38 -21.86 -1.65
C MET A 52 6.01 -23.20 -1.25
N SER A 53 6.69 -23.23 -0.11
CA SER A 53 6.95 -24.48 0.61
C SER A 53 5.91 -24.64 1.71
N VAL A 54 5.01 -25.60 1.51
CA VAL A 54 4.08 -26.08 2.53
C VAL A 54 4.85 -27.00 3.45
N ASP A 55 4.95 -26.66 4.73
CA ASP A 55 5.25 -27.62 5.77
C ASP A 55 4.12 -27.65 6.80
N GLU A 56 3.53 -28.83 6.87
CA GLU A 56 2.36 -29.26 7.61
C GLU A 56 2.70 -29.39 9.10
N ASN A 57 2.08 -28.59 9.98
CA ASN A 57 1.93 -29.00 11.39
C ASN A 57 0.64 -28.49 12.05
N THR A 58 -0.20 -29.48 12.37
CA THR A 58 -0.88 -29.72 13.64
C THR A 58 -1.78 -28.65 14.31
N ASN A 59 -3.09 -28.94 14.21
CA ASN A 59 -4.09 -28.99 15.29
C ASN A 59 -5.03 -27.79 15.49
N THR A 60 -6.24 -27.97 14.95
CA THR A 60 -7.53 -27.78 15.65
C THR A 60 -7.81 -26.44 16.32
N SER A 61 -8.56 -25.61 15.61
CA SER A 61 -9.84 -25.07 16.09
C SER A 61 -10.55 -24.47 14.89
N ASN A 62 -11.64 -25.11 14.43
CA ASN A 62 -12.58 -24.68 13.39
C ASN A 62 -12.14 -23.42 12.63
N GLY A 63 -11.25 -23.62 11.65
CA GLY A 63 -10.76 -22.57 10.76
C GLY A 63 -11.91 -22.09 9.89
N VAL A 64 -12.66 -21.11 10.38
CA VAL A 64 -13.14 -20.08 9.47
C VAL A 64 -11.85 -19.39 9.07
N GLU A 65 -11.41 -19.64 7.84
CA GLU A 65 -10.34 -18.86 7.25
C GLU A 65 -10.92 -17.46 7.14
N GLU A 66 -10.57 -16.60 8.10
CA GLU A 66 -10.93 -15.20 8.05
C GLU A 66 -10.24 -14.66 6.82
N SER A 67 -11.01 -14.52 5.75
CA SER A 67 -10.46 -14.05 4.49
C SER A 67 -9.92 -12.64 4.70
N ASP A 68 -8.72 -12.38 4.22
CA ASP A 68 -8.04 -11.08 4.33
C ASP A 68 -8.93 -9.92 3.81
N GLU A 69 -9.87 -10.23 2.91
CA GLU A 69 -10.85 -9.29 2.41
C GLU A 69 -11.86 -8.81 3.47
N GLU A 70 -12.27 -9.67 4.41
CA GLU A 70 -13.15 -9.30 5.53
C GLU A 70 -12.46 -8.35 6.50
N LEU A 71 -11.15 -8.55 6.74
CA LEU A 71 -10.33 -7.67 7.58
C LEU A 71 -10.19 -6.27 6.97
N MET A 72 -10.08 -6.22 5.63
CA MET A 72 -9.99 -4.99 4.86
C MET A 72 -11.33 -4.25 4.70
N MET A 73 -12.48 -4.88 4.99
CA MET A 73 -13.76 -4.18 4.99
C MET A 73 -13.85 -3.21 6.17
N GLY A 74 -14.41 -2.02 5.91
CA GLY A 74 -14.43 -0.98 6.93
C GLY A 74 -15.20 0.28 6.55
N THR A 75 -15.28 1.20 7.52
CA THR A 75 -15.90 2.51 7.35
C THR A 75 -14.85 3.62 7.40
N TRP A 76 -14.93 4.56 6.46
CA TRP A 76 -14.12 5.77 6.47
C TRP A 76 -14.63 6.77 7.51
N VAL A 77 -13.74 7.21 8.39
CA VAL A 77 -14.00 8.18 9.45
C VAL A 77 -13.05 9.36 9.28
N LYS A 78 -13.62 10.57 9.23
CA LYS A 78 -12.86 11.81 9.17
C LYS A 78 -12.36 12.18 10.56
N ILE A 79 -11.04 12.26 10.71
CA ILE A 79 -10.37 12.60 11.98
C ILE A 79 -9.81 14.03 11.97
N SER A 80 -9.56 14.61 10.80
CA SER A 80 -9.12 16.00 10.61
C SER A 80 -9.67 16.60 9.30
N GLU A 81 -9.50 17.90 9.05
CA GLU A 81 -10.00 18.57 7.82
C GLU A 81 -9.59 17.87 6.52
N ASN A 82 -8.40 17.26 6.50
CA ASN A 82 -7.78 16.62 5.33
C ASN A 82 -7.39 15.16 5.58
N GLN A 83 -7.77 14.59 6.72
CA GLN A 83 -7.35 13.26 7.14
C GLN A 83 -8.57 12.41 7.45
N GLU A 84 -8.67 11.30 6.72
CA GLU A 84 -9.68 10.26 6.93
C GLU A 84 -8.96 8.93 7.05
N VAL A 85 -9.47 8.05 7.90
CA VAL A 85 -8.94 6.70 8.10
C VAL A 85 -10.06 5.69 8.00
N LYS A 86 -9.75 4.50 7.47
CA LYS A 86 -10.69 3.38 7.39
C LYS A 86 -10.55 2.52 8.64
N TYR A 87 -11.65 2.34 9.36
CA TYR A 87 -11.75 1.42 10.49
C TYR A 87 -12.25 0.06 10.03
N SER A 88 -11.50 -1.00 10.33
CA SER A 88 -11.94 -2.37 10.04
C SER A 88 -13.20 -2.72 10.82
N HIS A 89 -14.19 -3.32 10.17
CA HIS A 89 -15.40 -3.79 10.86
C HIS A 89 -15.12 -4.96 11.79
N LYS A 90 -14.17 -5.83 11.41
CA LYS A 90 -13.80 -7.02 12.17
C LYS A 90 -12.93 -6.67 13.38
N LEU A 91 -11.93 -5.83 13.16
CA LEU A 91 -10.92 -5.52 14.18
C LEU A 91 -11.29 -4.28 15.03
N GLY A 92 -12.12 -3.39 14.50
CA GLY A 92 -12.51 -2.14 15.19
C GLY A 92 -11.38 -1.10 15.31
N VAL A 93 -10.25 -1.32 14.65
CA VAL A 93 -9.07 -0.45 14.66
C VAL A 93 -8.86 0.21 13.29
N PRO A 94 -8.18 1.38 13.22
CA PRO A 94 -7.85 1.99 11.95
C PRO A 94 -6.80 1.15 11.23
N ILE A 95 -7.03 0.88 9.94
CA ILE A 95 -6.16 0.01 9.13
C ILE A 95 -5.38 0.79 8.06
N VAL A 96 -6.02 1.76 7.39
CA VAL A 96 -5.39 2.52 6.31
C VAL A 96 -5.91 3.96 6.29
N ASP A 97 -5.06 4.92 5.94
CA ASP A 97 -5.45 6.31 5.74
C ASP A 97 -5.94 6.60 4.32
N ASN A 98 -6.42 7.83 4.08
CA ASN A 98 -6.87 8.28 2.78
C ASN A 98 -5.74 8.49 1.74
N CYS A 99 -4.48 8.33 2.16
CA CYS A 99 -3.32 8.30 1.27
C CYS A 99 -2.95 6.87 0.85
N GLY A 100 -3.55 5.84 1.46
CA GLY A 100 -3.25 4.43 1.20
C GLY A 100 -2.14 3.86 2.09
N VAL A 101 -1.71 4.57 3.13
CA VAL A 101 -0.68 4.15 4.07
C VAL A 101 -1.33 3.40 5.23
N LEU A 102 -0.73 2.28 5.66
CA LEU A 102 -1.21 1.51 6.80
C LEU A 102 -0.92 2.28 8.09
N VAL A 103 -1.88 2.24 9.02
CA VAL A 103 -1.82 3.03 10.26
C VAL A 103 -1.95 2.15 11.50
N GLY A 104 -1.56 2.71 12.65
CA GLY A 104 -1.62 2.02 13.93
C GLY A 104 -0.69 0.82 13.95
N GLU A 105 -1.20 -0.33 14.38
CA GLU A 105 -0.44 -1.58 14.47
C GLU A 105 -0.03 -2.13 13.10
N PHE A 106 -0.78 -1.77 12.05
CA PHE A 106 -0.51 -2.23 10.68
C PHE A 106 0.58 -1.43 9.97
N GLY A 107 0.98 -0.27 10.50
CA GLY A 107 2.02 0.56 9.89
C GLY A 107 3.39 -0.14 9.81
N VAL A 108 3.63 -1.12 10.67
CA VAL A 108 4.87 -1.93 10.63
C VAL A 108 4.98 -2.72 9.32
N LEU A 109 3.87 -3.06 8.67
CA LEU A 109 3.89 -3.76 7.40
C LEU A 109 4.36 -2.88 6.23
N ASP A 110 4.28 -1.55 6.38
CA ASP A 110 4.83 -0.60 5.40
C ASP A 110 6.34 -0.41 5.58
N ASP A 111 6.88 -0.77 6.74
CA ASP A 111 8.31 -0.72 7.05
C ASP A 111 8.98 -2.01 6.53
N LEU A 112 9.32 -2.00 5.24
CA LEU A 112 9.99 -3.10 4.53
C LEU A 112 11.45 -3.30 4.97
N SER A 113 11.88 -2.74 6.11
CA SER A 113 13.19 -3.00 6.69
C SER A 113 13.27 -4.45 7.20
N ILE A 114 13.52 -5.36 6.26
CA ILE A 114 14.03 -6.69 6.58
C ILE A 114 15.45 -6.46 7.08
N TYR A 115 15.61 -6.45 8.41
CA TYR A 115 16.92 -6.42 9.05
C TYR A 115 17.79 -7.56 8.49
N MET A 116 18.80 -7.20 7.70
CA MET A 116 19.89 -8.07 7.23
C MET A 116 21.04 -8.07 8.23
#